data_AF-A0A7H4P6M4-F1
#
_entry.id   AF-A0A7H4P6M4-F1
#
_cell.length_a   1.000
_cell.length_b   1.000
_cell.length_c   1.000
_cell.angle_alpha   90.00
_cell.angle_beta   90.00
_cell.angle_gamma   90.00
#
_symmetry.space_group_name_H-M   'P 1'
#
loop_
_entity.id
_entity.type
_entity.pdbx_description
1 polymer ?
#
loop_
_entity_poly.entity_id
_entity_poly.type
_entity_poly.pdbx_seq_one_letter_code
_entity_poly.pdbx_strand_id
1 'polypeptide(L)' 'MRKRLLKLIESIVVEGRQAGEFERKTPLDEATYAIYMVMCPFINPVQLQFNLETAPTAAVILSSLILRSLAP' A
#
# COMPACT_ATOMS: atom_id res chain seq x y z
N MET A 1 4.52 -15.56 -4.30
CA MET A 1 4.77 -14.27 -3.65
C MET A 1 3.56 -13.33 -3.72
N ARG A 2 3.15 -12.84 -4.91
CA ARG A 2 2.02 -11.91 -5.11
C ARG A 2 0.75 -12.20 -4.29
N LYS A 3 0.19 -13.42 -4.41
CA LYS A 3 -1.06 -13.80 -3.72
C LYS A 3 -0.96 -13.70 -2.19
N ARG A 4 0.23 -13.94 -1.62
CA ARG A 4 0.45 -13.86 -0.17
C ARG A 4 0.51 -12.41 0.30
N LEU A 5 1.11 -11.54 -0.50
CA LEU A 5 1.18 -10.12 -0.20
C LEU A 5 -0.20 -9.45 -0.31
N LEU A 6 -0.98 -9.75 -1.35
CA LEU A 6 -2.36 -9.26 -1.47
C LEU A 6 -3.20 -9.65 -0.26
N LYS A 7 -3.13 -10.91 0.20
CA LYS A 7 -3.83 -11.35 1.41
C LYS A 7 -3.40 -10.61 2.68
N LEU A 8 -2.12 -10.30 2.80
CA LEU A 8 -1.60 -9.54 3.95
C LEU A 8 -2.09 -8.09 3.92
N ILE A 9 -2.10 -7.47 2.74
CA ILE A 9 -2.62 -6.11 2.58
C ILE A 9 -4.12 -6.08 2.91
N GLU A 10 -4.88 -7.03 2.37
CA GLU A 10 -6.32 -7.13 2.61
C GLU A 10 -6.64 -7.27 4.11
N SER A 11 -5.89 -8.12 4.85
CA SER A 11 -6.10 -8.28 6.29
C SER A 11 -5.84 -6.99 7.07
N ILE A 12 -4.77 -6.26 6.74
CA ILE A 12 -4.45 -4.97 7.38
C ILE A 12 -5.56 -3.94 7.10
N VAL A 13 -6.08 -3.88 5.86
CA VAL A 13 -7.17 -2.96 5.51
C VAL A 13 -8.46 -3.31 6.27
N VAL A 14 -8.77 -4.60 6.41
CA VAL A 14 -9.92 -5.08 7.19
C VAL A 14 -9.79 -4.68 8.67
N GLU A 15 -8.63 -4.91 9.27
CA GLU A 15 -8.36 -4.55 10.66
C GLU A 15 -8.52 -3.04 10.90
N GLY A 16 -7.92 -2.20 10.05
CA GLY A 16 -8.05 -0.74 10.16
C GLY A 16 -9.49 -0.26 9.95
N ARG A 17 -10.27 -0.89 9.05
CA ARG A 17 -11.70 -0.59 8.87
C ARG A 17 -12.54 -0.99 10.07
N GLN A 18 -12.24 -2.09 10.73
CA GLN A 18 -12.94 -2.55 11.93
C GLN A 18 -12.64 -1.62 13.13
N ALA A 19 -11.39 -1.18 13.26
CA ALA A 19 -10.97 -0.21 14.27
C ALA A 19 -11.53 1.21 14.02
N GLY A 20 -12.03 1.50 12.83
CA GLY A 20 -12.50 2.84 12.44
C GLY A 20 -11.39 3.80 12.08
N GLU A 21 -10.18 3.29 11.87
CA GLU A 21 -8.99 4.05 11.49
C GLU A 21 -8.90 4.29 9.98
N PHE A 22 -9.49 3.39 9.17
CA PHE A 22 -9.55 3.51 7.71
C PHE A 22 -10.97 3.76 7.22
N GLU A 23 -11.05 4.48 6.11
CA GLU A 23 -12.27 4.68 5.33
C GLU A 23 -12.92 3.35 4.89
N ARG A 24 -14.21 3.41 4.54
CA ARG A 24 -15.02 2.24 4.12
C ARG A 24 -15.78 2.44 2.80
N LYS A 25 -15.56 3.56 2.13
CA LYS A 25 -16.20 3.98 0.88
C LYS A 25 -15.58 3.25 -0.32
N THR A 26 -14.27 3.06 -0.33
CA THR A 26 -13.57 2.33 -1.40
C THR A 26 -13.82 0.82 -1.25
N PRO A 27 -14.10 0.07 -2.32
CA PRO A 27 -14.14 -1.39 -2.26
C PRO A 27 -12.85 -2.00 -1.71
N LEU A 28 -12.96 -3.09 -0.92
CA LEU A 28 -11.81 -3.70 -0.24
C LEU A 28 -10.75 -4.21 -1.22
N ASP A 29 -11.20 -4.81 -2.32
CA ASP A 29 -10.37 -5.33 -3.41
C ASP A 29 -9.64 -4.20 -4.15
N GLU A 30 -10.32 -3.08 -4.42
CA GLU A 30 -9.71 -1.89 -5.02
C GLU A 30 -8.62 -1.29 -4.12
N ALA A 31 -8.90 -1.09 -2.84
CA ALA A 31 -7.92 -0.57 -1.88
C ALA A 31 -6.71 -1.51 -1.74
N THR A 32 -6.97 -2.82 -1.63
CA THR A 32 -5.93 -3.85 -1.54
C THR A 32 -5.03 -3.85 -2.79
N TYR A 33 -5.63 -3.78 -3.97
CA TYR A 33 -4.90 -3.79 -5.22
C TYR A 33 -4.09 -2.51 -5.43
N ALA A 34 -4.64 -1.35 -5.09
CA ALA A 34 -3.95 -0.07 -5.16
C ALA A 34 -2.69 -0.07 -4.27
N ILE A 35 -2.81 -0.50 -3.01
CA ILE A 35 -1.66 -0.63 -2.08
C ILE A 35 -0.63 -1.62 -2.62
N TYR A 36 -1.06 -2.76 -3.18
CA TYR A 36 -0.15 -3.73 -3.78
C TYR A 36 0.67 -3.15 -4.94
N MET A 37 0.02 -2.43 -5.87
CA MET A 37 0.71 -1.80 -7.01
C MET A 37 1.73 -0.77 -6.56
N VAL A 38 1.39 -0.04 -5.51
CA VAL A 38 2.25 0.92 -4.82
C VAL A 38 3.49 0.26 -4.21
N MET A 39 3.38 -0.97 -3.69
CA MET A 39 4.50 -1.70 -3.12
C MET A 39 5.44 -2.32 -4.18
N CYS A 40 4.96 -2.58 -5.40
CA CYS A 40 5.71 -3.25 -6.47
C CYS A 40 7.15 -2.75 -6.72
N PRO A 41 7.45 -1.44 -6.72
CA PRO A 41 8.81 -0.93 -6.93
C PRO A 41 9.81 -1.40 -5.85
N PHE A 42 9.32 -1.68 -4.63
CA PHE A 42 10.12 -2.11 -3.49
C PHE A 42 10.20 -3.63 -3.35
N ILE A 43 9.33 -4.36 -4.05
CA ILE A 43 9.29 -5.83 -4.05
C ILE A 43 10.37 -6.41 -4.97
N ASN A 44 10.83 -5.63 -5.96
CA ASN A 44 11.91 -6.04 -6.85
C ASN A 44 13.25 -5.38 -6.46
N PRO A 45 14.09 -6.07 -5.67
CA PRO A 45 15.37 -5.51 -5.21
C PRO A 45 16.34 -5.17 -6.37
N VAL A 46 16.15 -5.73 -7.57
CA VAL A 46 16.96 -5.39 -8.76
C VAL A 46 16.70 -3.95 -9.23
N GLN A 47 15.52 -3.39 -8.96
CA GLN A 47 15.20 -1.99 -9.33
C GLN A 47 15.62 -0.98 -8.27
N LEU A 48 15.87 -1.41 -7.03
CA LEU A 48 16.32 -0.55 -5.95
C LEU A 48 17.67 0.09 -6.27
N GLN A 49 18.59 -0.66 -6.89
CA GLN A 49 19.93 -0.16 -7.22
C GLN A 49 19.93 1.06 -8.18
N PHE A 50 18.88 1.21 -8.98
CA PHE A 50 18.74 2.31 -9.95
C PHE A 50 17.93 3.49 -9.39
N ASN A 51 17.23 3.30 -8.26
CA ASN A 51 16.31 4.27 -7.68
C ASN A 51 16.65 4.57 -6.20
N LEU A 52 17.88 4.30 -5.76
CA LEU A 52 18.32 4.40 -4.36
C LEU A 52 18.13 5.80 -3.77
N GLU A 53 18.41 6.84 -4.54
CA GLU A 53 18.27 8.23 -4.10
C GLU A 53 16.80 8.66 -3.96
N THR A 54 15.91 8.12 -4.80
CA THR A 54 14.49 8.50 -4.83
C THR A 54 13.61 7.59 -3.99
N ALA A 55 14.07 6.40 -3.63
CA ALA A 55 13.33 5.41 -2.85
C ALA A 55 12.80 5.95 -1.49
N PRO A 56 13.56 6.71 -0.69
CA PRO A 56 13.06 7.27 0.57
C PRO A 56 11.92 8.27 0.35
N THR A 57 12.08 9.18 -0.62
CA THR A 57 11.08 10.19 -0.96
C THR A 57 9.82 9.56 -1.56
N ALA A 58 10.00 8.59 -2.45
CA ALA A 58 8.91 7.84 -3.06
C ALA A 58 8.09 7.12 -1.98
N ALA A 59 8.74 6.46 -1.01
CA ALA A 59 8.06 5.81 0.10
C ALA A 59 7.19 6.79 0.91
N VAL A 60 7.72 7.97 1.26
CA VAL A 60 6.99 8.98 2.05
C VAL A 60 5.79 9.56 1.30
N ILE A 61 5.97 9.95 0.03
CA ILE A 61 4.89 10.50 -0.80
C ILE A 61 3.76 9.49 -0.95
N LEU A 62 4.14 8.23 -1.15
CA LEU A 62 3.25 7.13 -1.43
C LEU A 62 2.45 6.70 -0.20
N SER A 63 3.10 6.61 0.97
CA SER A 63 2.42 6.43 2.25
C SER A 63 1.45 7.58 2.54
N SER A 64 1.84 8.83 2.25
CA SER A 64 1.00 10.01 2.43
C SER A 64 -0.20 10.05 1.48
N LEU A 65 -0.08 9.47 0.28
CA LEU A 65 -1.17 9.30 -0.67
C LEU A 65 -2.14 8.22 -0.19
N ILE A 66 -1.62 7.07 0.26
CA ILE A 66 -2.41 5.98 0.84
C ILE A 66 -3.21 6.49 2.03
N LEU A 67 -2.55 7.11 3.02
CA LEU A 67 -3.20 7.59 4.23
C LEU A 67 -4.28 8.64 3.97
N ARG A 68 -4.09 9.52 2.96
CA ARG A 68 -5.14 10.46 2.54
C ARG A 68 -6.30 9.78 1.82
N SER A 69 -6.01 8.77 0.98
CA SER A 69 -7.06 7.98 0.34
C SER A 69 -7.86 7.14 1.34
N LEU A 70 -7.27 6.88 2.52
CA LEU A 70 -7.87 6.12 3.61
C LEU A 70 -8.44 6.98 4.75
N ALA A 71 -8.38 8.30 4.64
CA ALA A 71 -8.97 9.20 5.62
C ALA A 71 -10.51 9.15 5.56
N PRO A 72 -11.21 9.24 6.71
CA PRO A 72 -12.67 9.03 6.82
C PRO A 72 -13.54 9.92 5.91
#